data_AF-A0A1U8JDP4-F1
#
_entry.id   AF-A0A1U8JDP4-F1
#
_cell.length_a   1.000
_cell.length_b   1.000
_cell.length_c   1.000
_cell.angle_alpha   90.00
_cell.angle_beta   90.00
_cell.angle_gamma   90.00
#
_symmetry.space_group_name_H-M   'P 1'
#
loop_
_entity.id
_entity.type
_entity.pdbx_description
1 polymer ?
#
loop_
_entity_poly.entity_id
_entity_poly.type
_entity_poly.pdbx_seq_one_letter_code
_entity_poly.pdbx_strand_id
1 'polypeptide(L)'
;MADVVDKDRKILVAVDEGEESMYALSWCLKNIISQCCKDTLFLLYVRSAQAFHSSLDGTGYLFSADVLATVDKYSNDVANCIIEKAKRMCREKGDDEVSY
;
A
#
# COMPACT_ATOMS: atom_id res chain seq x y z
N MET A 1 -20.87 -30.53 16.08
CA MET A 1 -21.25 -29.18 15.61
C MET A 1 -20.18 -28.24 16.11
N ALA A 2 -19.23 -27.88 15.25
CA ALA A 2 -18.13 -26.99 15.63
C ALA A 2 -18.61 -25.56 15.42
N ASP A 3 -18.57 -24.78 16.50
CA ASP A 3 -18.76 -23.34 16.51
C ASP A 3 -17.60 -22.72 15.70
N VAL A 4 -17.80 -22.58 14.39
CA VAL A 4 -16.87 -21.81 13.55
C VAL A 4 -17.18 -20.36 13.85
N VAL A 5 -16.53 -19.82 14.89
CA VAL A 5 -16.34 -18.38 15.03
C VAL A 5 -15.96 -17.86 13.65
N ASP A 6 -16.82 -17.04 13.06
CA ASP A 6 -16.54 -16.25 11.86
C ASP A 6 -15.27 -15.43 12.16
N LYS A 7 -14.11 -16.01 11.88
CA LYS A 7 -12.84 -15.33 11.98
C LYS A 7 -12.80 -14.40 10.78
N ASP A 8 -13.16 -13.14 11.01
CA ASP A 8 -12.97 -12.04 10.07
C ASP A 8 -11.58 -12.17 9.45
N ARG A 9 -11.53 -12.44 8.13
CA ARG A 9 -10.26 -12.70 7.45
C ARG A 9 -9.57 -11.37 7.23
N LYS A 10 -8.29 -11.29 7.57
CA LYS A 10 -7.47 -10.09 7.39
C LYS A 10 -6.54 -10.31 6.20
N ILE A 11 -6.66 -9.46 5.19
CA ILE A 11 -5.89 -9.54 3.95
C ILE A 11 -4.97 -8.32 3.92
N LEU A 12 -3.67 -8.52 3.75
CA LEU A 12 -2.68 -7.46 3.58
C LEU A 12 -2.20 -7.46 2.14
N VAL A 13 -2.26 -6.32 1.46
CA VAL A 13 -1.76 -6.16 0.10
C VAL A 13 -0.68 -5.09 0.10
N ALA A 14 0.52 -5.50 -0.28
CA ALA A 14 1.62 -4.58 -0.52
C ALA A 14 1.49 -3.98 -1.94
N VAL A 15 1.60 -2.67 -2.03
CA VAL A 15 1.57 -1.90 -3.28
C VAL A 15 2.80 -1.03 -3.37
N ASP A 16 3.26 -0.82 -4.60
CA ASP A 16 4.40 0.02 -4.94
C ASP A 16 4.06 0.96 -6.11
N GLU A 17 5.07 1.61 -6.70
CA GLU A 17 4.91 2.50 -7.86
C GLU A 17 4.62 1.75 -9.17
N GLY A 18 4.84 0.43 -9.20
CA GLY A 18 4.68 -0.41 -10.38
C GLY A 18 3.21 -0.63 -10.76
N GLU A 19 2.95 -0.72 -12.05
CA GLU A 19 1.62 -1.09 -12.55
C GLU A 19 1.32 -2.58 -12.28
N GLU A 20 2.36 -3.40 -12.09
CA GLU A 20 2.27 -4.81 -11.72
C GLU A 20 1.62 -4.98 -10.35
N SER A 21 1.98 -4.14 -9.37
CA SER A 21 1.39 -4.21 -8.03
C SER A 21 -0.06 -3.74 -8.02
N MET A 22 -0.39 -2.73 -8.84
CA MET A 22 -1.77 -2.26 -9.05
C MET A 22 -2.62 -3.34 -9.72
N TYR A 23 -2.07 -4.04 -10.70
CA TYR A 23 -2.74 -5.18 -11.33
C TYR A 23 -2.99 -6.31 -10.31
N ALA A 24 -2.00 -6.65 -9.49
CA ALA A 24 -2.14 -7.64 -8.42
C ALA A 24 -3.25 -7.25 -7.41
N LEU A 25 -3.34 -5.96 -7.05
CA LEU A 25 -4.43 -5.44 -6.21
C LEU A 25 -5.79 -5.63 -6.89
N SER A 26 -5.92 -5.29 -8.17
CA SER A 26 -7.16 -5.45 -8.93
C SER A 26 -7.61 -6.92 -9.00
N TRP A 27 -6.65 -7.83 -9.16
CA TRP A 27 -6.89 -9.26 -9.18
C TRP A 27 -7.29 -9.78 -7.79
N CYS A 28 -6.63 -9.32 -6.74
CA CYS A 28 -6.96 -9.64 -5.35
C CYS A 28 -8.39 -9.21 -5.01
N LEU A 29 -8.77 -7.98 -5.35
CA LEU A 29 -10.12 -7.46 -5.17
C LEU A 29 -11.16 -8.27 -5.95
N LYS A 30 -10.79 -8.91 -7.06
CA LYS A 30 -11.72 -9.70 -7.90
C LYS A 30 -11.86 -11.15 -7.45
N ASN A 31 -10.78 -11.78 -7.00
CA ASN A 31 -10.75 -13.23 -6.82
C ASN A 31 -10.65 -13.65 -5.35
N ILE A 32 -10.08 -12.81 -4.49
CA ILE A 32 -9.82 -13.15 -3.09
C ILE A 32 -10.91 -12.55 -2.20
N ILE A 33 -11.16 -11.25 -2.36
CA ILE A 33 -12.18 -10.55 -1.59
C ILE A 33 -13.53 -10.98 -2.17
N SER A 34 -14.23 -11.82 -1.41
CA SER A 34 -15.53 -12.37 -1.78
C SER A 34 -16.60 -11.80 -0.86
N GLN A 35 -17.76 -11.47 -1.43
CA GLN A 35 -18.95 -10.97 -0.73
C GLN A 35 -19.42 -11.85 0.44
N CYS A 36 -18.97 -13.11 0.51
CA CYS A 36 -19.42 -14.07 1.52
C CYS A 36 -18.82 -13.88 2.92
N CYS A 37 -17.69 -13.17 3.06
CA CYS A 37 -17.04 -13.00 4.36
C CYS A 37 -16.73 -11.53 4.64
N LYS A 38 -16.82 -11.13 5.93
CA LYS A 38 -16.34 -9.83 6.41
C LYS A 38 -14.81 -9.79 6.36
N ASP A 39 -14.28 -9.58 5.17
CA ASP A 39 -12.85 -9.48 4.93
C ASP A 39 -12.38 -8.05 5.23
N THR A 40 -11.34 -7.91 6.05
CA THR A 40 -10.67 -6.62 6.30
C THR A 40 -9.42 -6.53 5.45
N LEU A 41 -9.39 -5.57 4.52
CA LEU A 41 -8.23 -5.30 3.66
C LEU A 41 -7.33 -4.22 4.26
N PHE A 42 -6.04 -4.53 4.36
CA PHE A 42 -4.98 -3.61 4.74
C PHE A 42 -4.10 -3.32 3.53
N LEU A 43 -3.89 -2.04 3.21
CA LEU A 43 -2.97 -1.60 2.16
C LEU A 43 -1.65 -1.20 2.81
N LEU A 44 -0.54 -1.73 2.30
CA LEU A 44 0.81 -1.43 2.77
C LEU A 44 1.64 -0.88 1.61
N TYR A 45 2.23 0.29 1.82
CA TYR A 45 3.28 0.80 0.95
C TYR A 45 4.60 0.76 1.70
N VAL A 46 5.63 0.15 1.11
CA VAL A 46 6.96 0.09 1.71
C VAL A 46 7.78 1.23 1.14
N ARG A 47 8.06 2.23 1.98
CA ARG A 47 9.00 3.28 1.62
C ARG A 47 10.40 2.69 1.60
N SER A 48 11.07 2.78 0.45
CA SER A 48 12.49 2.45 0.38
C SER A 48 13.26 3.32 1.37
N ALA A 49 14.01 2.69 2.28
CA ALA A 49 14.96 3.40 3.12
C ALA A 49 16.09 3.87 2.19
N GLN A 50 15.89 5.01 1.53
CA GLN A 50 16.91 5.58 0.67
C GLN A 50 18.19 5.70 1.48
N ALA A 51 19.22 5.01 1.00
CA ALA A 51 20.54 4.91 1.60
C ALA A 51 21.26 6.27 1.50
N PHE A 52 20.79 7.28 2.23
CA PHE A 52 21.58 8.49 2.49
C PHE A 52 22.60 8.27 3.60
N HIS A 53 22.65 7.07 4.18
CA HIS A 53 23.80 6.56 4.91
C HIS A 53 24.92 6.12 3.94
N SER A 54 25.38 7.03 3.07
CA SER A 54 26.73 6.92 2.51
C SER A 54 27.72 7.33 3.59
N SER A 55 27.85 6.51 4.64
CA SER A 55 28.92 6.62 5.63
C SER A 55 29.86 5.41 5.58
N LEU A 56 29.88 4.68 4.47
CA LEU A 56 30.81 3.55 4.31
C LEU A 56 32.26 4.02 4.08
N ASP A 57 32.49 5.32 3.84
CA ASP A 57 33.83 5.90 3.79
C ASP A 57 33.87 7.32 4.41
N GLY A 58 34.00 7.38 5.74
CA GLY A 58 34.74 8.45 6.43
C GLY A 58 34.20 9.88 6.50
N THR A 59 33.20 10.30 5.73
CA THR A 59 32.70 11.70 5.74
C THR A 59 31.17 11.77 5.72
N GLY A 60 30.60 12.01 6.90
CA GLY A 60 29.14 12.07 7.09
C GLY A 60 28.50 13.25 6.36
N TYR A 61 27.27 13.03 5.89
CA TYR A 61 26.31 14.02 5.40
C TYR A 61 26.78 14.90 4.23
N LEU A 62 26.64 14.37 3.00
CA LEU A 62 26.84 15.13 1.75
C LEU A 62 25.75 16.19 1.47
N PHE A 63 24.65 16.19 2.23
CA PHE A 63 23.49 17.02 1.97
C PHE A 63 23.09 17.86 3.18
N SER A 64 22.67 19.10 2.94
CA SER A 64 22.06 19.95 3.98
C SER A 64 20.79 19.30 4.54
N ALA A 65 20.46 19.60 5.79
CA ALA A 65 19.23 19.15 6.44
C ALA A 65 17.97 19.50 5.62
N ASP A 66 17.96 20.66 4.96
CA ASP A 66 16.85 21.09 4.11
C ASP A 66 16.67 20.21 2.87
N VAL A 67 17.77 19.72 2.30
CA VAL A 67 17.75 18.81 1.16
C VAL A 67 17.19 17.46 1.60
N LEU A 68 17.64 16.94 2.75
CA LEU A 68 17.13 15.69 3.30
C LEU A 68 15.63 15.79 3.62
N ALA A 69 15.19 16.90 4.22
CA ALA A 69 13.78 17.14 4.52
C ALA A 69 12.92 17.21 3.23
N THR A 70 13.45 17.80 2.17
CA THR A 70 12.77 17.86 0.87
C THR A 70 12.61 16.48 0.26
N VAL A 71 13.63 15.63 0.34
CA VAL A 71 13.58 14.24 -0.16
C VAL A 71 12.63 13.37 0.65
N ASP A 72 12.64 13.49 1.98
CA ASP A 72 11.70 12.77 2.85
C ASP A 72 10.25 13.19 2.54
N LYS A 73 10.01 14.49 2.38
CA LYS A 73 8.71 15.03 1.97
C LYS A 73 8.26 14.45 0.63
N TYR A 74 9.11 14.48 -0.39
CA TYR A 74 8.79 13.90 -1.70
C TYR A 74 8.45 12.40 -1.59
N SER A 75 9.24 11.65 -0.83
CA SER A 75 9.00 10.22 -0.62
C SER A 75 7.66 9.94 0.07
N ASN A 76 7.27 10.79 1.02
CA ASN A 76 5.96 10.71 1.67
C ASN A 76 4.82 11.11 0.72
N ASP A 77 5.01 12.13 -0.11
CA ASP A 77 4.02 12.55 -1.09
C ASP A 77 3.75 11.44 -2.13
N VAL A 78 4.80 10.75 -2.58
CA VAL A 78 4.68 9.57 -3.45
C VAL A 78 3.92 8.44 -2.75
N ALA A 79 4.31 8.10 -1.52
CA ALA A 79 3.61 7.06 -0.73
C ALA A 79 2.11 7.36 -0.59
N ASN A 80 1.77 8.61 -0.27
CA ASN A 80 0.39 9.06 -0.14
C ASN A 80 -0.37 8.95 -1.47
N CYS A 81 0.25 9.34 -2.59
CA CYS A 81 -0.36 9.24 -3.91
C CYS A 81 -0.71 7.79 -4.28
N ILE A 82 0.22 6.86 -4.02
CA ILE A 82 0.04 5.42 -4.32
C ILE A 82 -1.05 4.81 -3.45
N ILE A 83 -1.03 5.09 -2.15
CA ILE A 83 -2.06 4.62 -1.23
C ILE A 83 -3.43 5.19 -1.61
N GLU A 84 -3.52 6.45 -2.00
CA GLU A 84 -4.79 7.04 -2.46
C GLU A 84 -5.27 6.44 -3.79
N LYS A 85 -4.37 6.14 -4.73
CA LYS A 85 -4.70 5.39 -5.96
C LYS A 85 -5.26 4.00 -5.63
N ALA A 86 -4.59 3.25 -4.74
CA ALA A 86 -5.04 1.93 -4.32
C ALA A 86 -6.39 1.96 -3.58
N LYS A 87 -6.59 2.93 -2.68
CA LYS A 87 -7.89 3.13 -2.00
C LYS A 87 -9.01 3.47 -2.98
N ARG A 88 -8.73 4.25 -4.02
CA ARG A 88 -9.72 4.57 -5.07
C ARG A 88 -10.19 3.30 -5.78
N MET A 89 -9.26 2.42 -6.18
CA MET A 89 -9.58 1.13 -6.80
C MET A 89 -10.43 0.23 -5.88
N CYS A 90 -10.18 0.30 -4.56
CA CYS A 90 -11.00 -0.43 -3.59
C CYS A 90 -12.44 0.11 -3.49
N ARG A 91 -12.63 1.43 -3.64
CA ARG A 91 -13.96 2.08 -3.58
C ARG A 91 -14.77 1.84 -4.85
N GLU A 92 -14.15 1.96 -6.02
CA GLU A 92 -14.81 1.73 -7.32
C GLU A 92 -15.45 0.33 -7.37
N LYS A 93 -14.76 -0.68 -6.84
CA LYS A 93 -15.29 -2.04 -6.70
C LYS A 93 -16.54 -2.16 -5.82
N GLY A 94 -16.65 -1.32 -4.80
CA GLY A 94 -17.79 -1.34 -3.87
C GLY A 94 -19.06 -0.73 -4.46
N ASP A 95 -18.93 0.22 -5.40
CA ASP A 95 -20.07 0.88 -6.05
C ASP A 95 -20.61 0.09 -7.26
N ASP A 96 -19.77 -0.70 -7.94
CA ASP A 96 -20.20 -1.56 -9.07
C ASP A 96 -21.15 -2.70 -8.65
N GLU A 97 -21.31 -2.94 -7.34
CA GLU A 97 -22.17 -3.99 -6.79
C GLU A 97 -23.60 -3.50 -6.43
N VAL A 98 -23.92 -2.22 -6.67
CA VAL A 98 -25.27 -1.66 -6.47
C VAL A 98 -25.87 -1.27 -7.83
N SER A 99 -26.03 -2.26 -8.71
CA SER A 99 -26.79 -2.10 -9.97
C SER A 99 -27.37 -3.43 -10.43
N TYR A 100 -28.39 -3.92 -9.72
CA TYR A 100 -29.45 -4.79 -10.25
C TYR A 100 -30.77 -4.54 -9.51
#